data_AF-A0A060PZG3-F1
#
_entry.id   AF-A0A060PZG3-F1
#
_cell.length_a   1.000
_cell.length_b   1.000
_cell.length_c   1.000
_cell.angle_alpha   90.00
_cell.angle_beta   90.00
_cell.angle_gamma   90.00
#
_symmetry.space_group_name_H-M   'P 1'
#
loop_
_entity.id
_entity.type
_entity.pdbx_description
1 polymer ?
#
loop_
_entity_poly.entity_id
_entity_poly.type
_entity_poly.pdbx_seq_one_letter_code
_entity_poly.pdbx_strand_id
1 'polypeptide(L)' 'MADLEFNITFNNEISECLAGLAKIRNKSVKELAEKLMQEAIENEEDKILIERAVERSTLNSKKIRSEDVDWNTILSS' A
#
# COMPACT_ATOMS: atom_id res chain seq x y z
N MET A 1 0.61 21.03 5.51
CA MET A 1 1.20 20.23 4.42
C MET A 1 0.59 20.72 3.12
N ALA A 2 1.36 20.82 2.05
CA ALA A 2 0.82 21.27 0.76
C ALA A 2 -0.02 20.15 0.14
N ASP A 3 -1.21 20.48 -0.35
CA ASP A 3 -2.01 19.56 -1.15
C ASP A 3 -1.26 19.31 -2.47
N LEU A 4 -0.70 18.11 -2.61
CA LEU A 4 -0.06 17.64 -3.84
C LEU A 4 -1.15 17.11 -4.75
N GLU A 5 -1.52 17.91 -5.77
CA GLU A 5 -2.45 17.47 -6.81
C GLU A 5 -1.67 16.75 -7.92
N PHE A 6 -2.04 15.49 -8.17
CA PHE A 6 -1.50 14.68 -9.26
C PHE A 6 -2.57 14.46 -10.32
N ASN A 7 -2.19 14.62 -11.59
CA ASN A 7 -3.05 14.28 -12.72
C ASN A 7 -2.60 12.94 -13.32
N ILE A 8 -3.52 11.99 -13.43
CA ILE A 8 -3.28 10.65 -13.95
C ILE A 8 -4.24 10.39 -15.10
N THR A 9 -3.68 9.99 -16.23
CA THR A 9 -4.46 9.60 -17.41
C THR A 9 -4.46 8.09 -17.54
N PHE A 10 -5.64 7.49 -17.60
CA PHE A 10 -5.82 6.07 -17.88
C PHE A 10 -6.09 5.84 -19.38
N ASN A 11 -5.81 4.63 -19.85
CA ASN A 11 -6.28 4.23 -21.18
C ASN A 11 -7.83 4.14 -21.21
N ASN A 12 -8.40 4.01 -22.40
CA ASN A 12 -9.86 4.04 -22.56
C ASN A 12 -10.55 2.89 -21.83
N GLU A 13 -10.01 1.67 -21.93
CA GLU A 13 -10.57 0.47 -21.30
C GLU A 13 -10.65 0.61 -19.78
N ILE A 14 -9.56 1.03 -19.13
CA ILE A 14 -9.52 1.23 -17.68
C ILE A 14 -10.46 2.38 -17.28
N SER A 15 -10.53 3.44 -18.08
CA SER A 15 -11.42 4.57 -17.82
C SER A 15 -12.90 4.14 -17.85
N GLU A 16 -13.29 3.33 -18.83
CA GLU A 16 -14.65 2.79 -18.95
C GLU A 16 -14.98 1.85 -17.78
N CYS A 17 -14.06 0.94 -17.44
CA CYS A 17 -14.23 0.05 -16.30
C CYS A 17 -14.37 0.83 -14.99
N LEU A 18 -13.51 1.81 -14.74
CA LEU A 18 -13.54 2.63 -13.53
C LEU A 18 -14.84 3.44 -13.43
N ALA A 19 -15.29 4.04 -14.54
CA ALA A 19 -16.56 4.74 -14.60
C ALA A 19 -17.76 3.80 -14.35
N GLY A 20 -17.72 2.58 -14.89
CA GLY A 20 -18.73 1.55 -14.63
C GLY A 20 -18.79 1.15 -13.14
N LEU A 21 -17.62 0.90 -12.55
CA LEU A 21 -17.51 0.56 -11.12
C LEU A 21 -17.97 1.71 -10.21
N ALA A 22 -17.65 2.96 -10.56
CA ALA A 22 -18.09 4.14 -9.82
C ALA A 22 -19.62 4.24 -9.80
N LYS A 23 -20.28 3.99 -10.94
CA LYS A 23 -21.75 3.93 -11.03
C LYS A 23 -22.34 2.83 -10.16
N ILE A 24 -21.80 1.61 -10.23
CA ILE A 24 -22.29 0.47 -9.43
C ILE A 24 -22.17 0.75 -7.93
N ARG A 25 -21.07 1.40 -7.52
CA ARG A 25 -20.80 1.73 -6.11
C ARG A 25 -21.42 3.05 -5.65
N ASN A 26 -22.14 3.75 -6.53
CA ASN A 26 -22.72 5.07 -6.30
C ASN A 26 -21.71 6.08 -5.71
N LYS A 27 -20.52 6.13 -6.30
CA LYS A 27 -19.41 7.02 -5.94
C LYS A 27 -18.99 7.86 -7.14
N SER A 28 -18.29 8.97 -6.89
CA SER A 28 -17.57 9.66 -7.96
C SER A 28 -16.37 8.83 -8.43
N VAL A 29 -15.94 9.01 -9.68
CA VAL A 29 -14.74 8.34 -10.22
C VAL A 29 -13.50 8.69 -9.39
N LYS A 30 -13.38 9.96 -8.98
CA LYS A 30 -12.28 10.43 -8.13
C LYS A 30 -12.25 9.71 -6.78
N GLU A 31 -13.37 9.70 -6.06
CA GLU A 31 -13.47 9.06 -4.75
C GLU A 31 -13.20 7.55 -4.83
N LEU A 32 -13.67 6.88 -5.90
CA LEU A 32 -13.38 5.47 -6.10
C LEU A 32 -11.89 5.24 -6.39
N ALA A 33 -11.28 6.08 -7.24
CA ALA A 33 -9.86 5.97 -7.58
C ALA A 33 -8.97 6.16 -6.35
N GLU A 34 -9.23 7.19 -5.53
CA GLU A 34 -8.51 7.43 -4.28
C GLU A 34 -8.57 6.21 -3.36
N LYS A 35 -9.77 5.65 -3.18
CA LYS A 35 -9.95 4.47 -2.33
C LYS A 35 -9.20 3.25 -2.84
N LEU A 36 -9.27 2.97 -4.15
CA LEU A 36 -8.56 1.83 -4.74
C LEU A 36 -7.04 2.01 -4.68
N MET A 37 -6.53 3.23 -4.86
CA MET A 37 -5.10 3.52 -4.73
C MET A 37 -4.64 3.33 -3.29
N GLN A 38 -5.43 3.77 -2.30
CA GLN A 38 -5.13 3.53 -0.89
C GLN A 38 -5.10 2.02 -0.57
N GLU A 39 -6.12 1.26 -1.00
CA GLU A 39 -6.15 -0.20 -0.82
C GLU A 39 -4.95 -0.88 -1.51
N ALA A 40 -4.54 -0.41 -2.70
CA ALA A 40 -3.37 -0.96 -3.39
C ALA A 40 -2.06 -0.69 -2.65
N ILE A 41 -1.90 0.51 -2.07
CA ILE A 41 -0.73 0.86 -1.25
C ILE A 41 -0.66 -0.01 0.00
N GLU A 42 -1.76 -0.11 0.76
CA GLU A 42 -1.85 -0.93 1.97
C GLU A 42 -1.54 -2.41 1.69
N ASN A 43 -2.07 -2.96 0.59
CA ASN A 43 -1.81 -4.35 0.20
C ASN A 43 -0.35 -4.59 -0.23
N GLU A 44 0.29 -3.63 -0.89
CA GLU A 44 1.71 -3.74 -1.25
C GLU A 44 2.60 -3.70 0.00
N GLU A 45 2.28 -2.84 0.97
CA GLU A 45 2.95 -2.80 2.27
C GLU A 45 2.83 -4.14 3.00
N ASP A 46 1.62 -4.71 3.06
CA ASP A 46 1.36 -6.02 3.67
C ASP A 46 2.18 -7.12 2.99
N LYS A 47 2.23 -7.12 1.66
CA LYS A 47 3.02 -8.09 0.90
C LYS A 47 4.52 -8.00 1.23
N ILE A 48 5.08 -6.78 1.27
CA ILE A 48 6.48 -6.55 1.65
C ILE A 48 6.75 -7.05 3.08
N LEU A 49 5.82 -6.80 4.01
CA LEU A 49 5.94 -7.28 5.38
C LEU A 49 5.91 -8.81 5.47
N ILE A 50 5.02 -9.46 4.71
CA ILE A 50 4.93 -10.92 4.63
C ILE A 50 6.23 -11.49 4.04
N GLU A 51 6.73 -10.94 2.93
CA GLU A 51 7.99 -11.38 2.31
C GLU A 51 9.16 -11.27 3.30
N ARG A 52 9.29 -10.13 4.00
CA ARG A 52 10.31 -9.94 5.05
C ARG A 52 10.13 -10.90 6.24
N ALA A 53 8.89 -11.19 6.63
CA ALA A 53 8.60 -12.14 7.69
C ALA A 53 9.00 -13.57 7.28
N VAL A 54 8.76 -13.95 6.03
CA VAL A 54 9.22 -15.23 5.46
C VAL A 54 10.74 -15.29 5.45
N GLU A 55 11.43 -14.26 4.97
CA GLU A 55 12.89 -14.19 5.00
C GLU A 55 13.45 -14.34 6.42
N ARG A 56 12.88 -13.62 7.40
CA ARG A 56 13.26 -13.72 8.82
C ARG A 56 12.97 -15.09 9.44
N SER A 57 11.92 -15.78 8.99
CA SER A 57 11.53 -17.08 9.52
C SER A 57 12.28 -18.26 8.85
N THR A 58 13.07 -18.02 7.81
CA THR A 58 14.02 -19.01 7.30
C THR A 58 15.10 -19.34 8.36
N LEU A 59 15.43 -20.63 8.49
CA LEU A 59 16.29 -21.19 9.55
C LEU A 59 17.72 -20.61 9.64
N ASN A 60 18.18 -19.85 8.63
CA ASN A 60 19.50 -19.23 8.59
C ASN A 60 19.52 -17.78 9.08
N SER A 61 18.35 -17.17 9.33
CA SER A 61 18.27 -15.84 9.91
C SER A 61 18.53 -15.94 11.43
N LYS A 62 19.51 -15.18 11.93
CA LYS A 62 19.83 -15.11 13.36
C LYS A 62 18.55 -14.63 14.06
N LYS A 63 17.92 -15.48 14.88
CA LYS A 63 16.77 -15.08 15.71
C LYS A 63 17.24 -14.03 16.71
N ILE A 64 17.03 -12.76 16.37
CA ILE A 64 17.21 -11.62 17.28
C ILE A 64 15.91 -11.50 18.06
N ARG A 65 15.96 -11.55 19.40
CA ARG A 65 14.76 -11.36 20.21
C ARG A 65 14.37 -9.88 20.15
N SER A 66 13.09 -9.57 20.32
CA SER A 66 12.63 -8.17 20.37
C SER A 66 13.33 -7.35 21.44
N GLU A 67 13.80 -8.01 22.51
CA GLU A 67 14.60 -7.43 23.58
C GLU A 67 16.01 -7.01 23.16
N ASP A 68 16.56 -7.64 22.11
CA ASP A 68 17.92 -7.38 21.60
C ASP A 68 17.95 -6.28 20.53
N VAL A 69 16.78 -5.78 20.12
CA VAL A 69 16.63 -4.71 19.12
C VAL A 69 16.52 -3.37 19.84
N ASP A 70 17.48 -2.48 19.63
CA ASP A 70 17.37 -1.10 20.09
C ASP A 70 16.40 -0.31 19.20
N TRP A 71 15.12 -0.35 19.60
CA TRP A 71 14.03 0.34 18.91
C TRP A 71 14.19 1.86 18.92
N ASN A 72 14.88 2.44 19.90
CA ASN A 72 15.10 3.89 19.94
C ASN A 72 15.97 4.32 18.76
N THR A 73 16.99 3.54 18.43
CA THR A 73 17.86 3.83 17.27
C THR A 73 17.11 3.70 15.95
N ILE A 74 16.21 2.71 15.81
CA ILE A 74 15.44 2.50 14.58
C ILE A 74 14.34 3.56 14.37
N LEU A 75 13.65 3.96 15.44
CA LEU A 75 12.50 4.88 15.38
C LEU A 75 12.88 6.36 15.39
N SER A 76 14.18 6.67 15.57
CA SER A 76 14.69 8.05 15.56
C SER A 76 15.15 8.54 14.17
N SER A 77 14.96 7.74 13.12
CA SER A 77 15.33 8.06 11.73
C SER A 77 14.12 8.49 10.92
#